data_AF-A0A2I0L503-F1
#
_entry.id   AF-A0A2I0L503-F1
#
_cell.length_a   1.000
_cell.length_b   1.000
_cell.length_c   1.000
_cell.angle_alpha   90.00
_cell.angle_beta   90.00
_cell.angle_gamma   90.00
#
_symmetry.space_group_name_H-M   'P 1'
#
loop_
_entity.id
_entity.type
_entity.pdbx_description
1 polymer ?
#
loop_
_entity_poly.entity_id
_entity_poly.type
_entity_poly.pdbx_seq_one_letter_code
_entity_poly.pdbx_strand_id
1 'polypeptide(L)'
;MGTVLNAVISTVGVVFYFCFFVMGYGPIPGILCSEIFPTRTRGLCIAICALAFWVGNIIVTYTLPVMLKSVGLAGVFSMYAVVCVVSWVFVFLKVPETKGMPLEVITDFFSLGAKQAAASKSK
;
A
#
# COMPACT_ATOMS: atom_id res chain seq x y z
N MET A 1 33.67 -21.46 5.87
CA MET A 1 32.50 -22.20 5.36
C MET A 1 31.17 -21.66 5.88
N GLY A 2 31.08 -21.20 7.14
CA GLY A 2 29.84 -20.59 7.69
C GLY A 2 29.42 -19.25 7.07
N THR A 3 30.35 -18.42 6.61
CA THR A 3 30.04 -17.13 5.96
C THR A 3 29.32 -17.27 4.63
N VAL A 4 29.69 -18.28 3.82
CA VAL A 4 29.04 -18.54 2.53
C VAL A 4 27.63 -19.11 2.74
N LEU A 5 27.46 -20.00 3.71
CA LEU A 5 26.15 -20.55 4.07
C LEU A 5 25.19 -19.44 4.55
N ASN A 6 25.67 -18.55 5.42
CA ASN A 6 24.88 -17.40 5.88
C ASN A 6 24.54 -16.43 4.74
N ALA A 7 25.47 -16.19 3.82
CA ALA A 7 25.23 -15.36 2.64
C ALA A 7 24.18 -15.98 1.70
N VAL A 8 24.24 -17.29 1.47
CA VAL A 8 23.24 -18.01 0.66
C VAL A 8 21.86 -17.95 1.32
N ILE A 9 21.76 -18.19 2.63
CA ILE A 9 20.48 -18.11 3.37
C ILE A 9 19.89 -16.70 3.29
N SER A 10 20.71 -15.67 3.51
CA SER A 10 20.27 -14.26 3.39
C SER A 10 19.81 -13.94 1.97
N THR A 11 20.52 -14.42 0.95
CA THR A 11 20.21 -14.12 -0.46
C THR A 11 18.89 -14.79 -0.86
N VAL A 12 18.71 -16.06 -0.53
CA VAL A 12 17.46 -16.79 -0.81
C VAL A 12 16.28 -16.13 -0.10
N GLY A 13 16.44 -15.72 1.17
CA GLY A 13 15.39 -15.02 1.91
C GLY A 13 14.97 -13.69 1.26
N VAL A 14 15.94 -12.89 0.81
CA VAL A 14 15.66 -11.63 0.11
C VAL A 14 14.96 -11.87 -1.22
N VAL A 15 15.40 -12.87 -2.01
CA VAL A 15 14.76 -13.23 -3.28
C VAL A 15 13.31 -13.66 -3.06
N PHE A 16 13.07 -14.52 -2.06
CA PHE A 16 11.71 -14.95 -1.70
C PHE A 16 10.83 -13.77 -1.33
N TYR A 17 11.30 -12.91 -0.42
CA TYR A 17 10.60 -11.68 -0.06
C TYR A 17 10.28 -10.82 -1.29
N PHE A 18 11.25 -10.64 -2.19
CA PHE A 18 11.08 -9.81 -3.38
C PHE A 18 10.04 -10.39 -4.35
N CYS A 19 10.01 -11.72 -4.53
CA CYS A 19 9.00 -12.39 -5.35
C CYS A 19 7.57 -12.15 -4.84
N PHE A 20 7.35 -12.27 -3.52
CA PHE A 20 6.04 -11.99 -2.93
C PHE A 20 5.69 -10.50 -2.99
N PHE A 21 6.66 -9.63 -2.74
CA PHE A 21 6.47 -8.19 -2.81
C PHE A 21 6.05 -7.74 -4.22
N VAL A 22 6.72 -8.25 -5.27
CA VAL A 22 6.41 -7.88 -6.65
C VAL A 22 5.08 -8.48 -7.13
N MET A 23 4.68 -9.63 -6.60
CA MET A 23 3.39 -10.25 -6.96
C MET A 23 2.21 -9.53 -6.29
N GLY A 24 2.40 -9.06 -5.06
CA GLY A 24 1.36 -8.40 -4.27
C GLY A 24 1.47 -6.88 -4.31
N TYR A 25 2.37 -6.34 -3.51
CA TYR A 25 2.47 -4.90 -3.23
C TYR A 25 2.87 -4.03 -4.44
N GLY A 26 3.51 -4.61 -5.46
CA GLY A 26 3.87 -3.88 -6.68
C GLY A 26 2.65 -3.49 -7.53
N PRO A 27 1.92 -4.46 -8.11
CA PRO A 27 0.86 -4.17 -9.07
C PRO A 27 -0.50 -3.93 -8.40
N ILE A 28 -0.80 -4.55 -7.27
CA ILE A 28 -2.17 -4.54 -6.70
C ILE A 28 -2.65 -3.12 -6.37
N PRO A 29 -1.88 -2.24 -5.69
CA PRO A 29 -2.36 -0.88 -5.39
C PRO A 29 -2.61 -0.06 -6.67
N GLY A 30 -1.76 -0.22 -7.69
CA GLY A 30 -1.89 0.47 -8.98
C GLY A 30 -3.13 0.00 -9.75
N ILE A 31 -3.40 -1.31 -9.75
CA ILE A 31 -4.58 -1.90 -10.37
C ILE A 31 -5.84 -1.45 -9.63
N LEU A 32 -5.86 -1.55 -8.30
CA LEU A 32 -7.00 -1.15 -7.47
C LEU A 32 -7.36 0.34 -7.67
N CYS A 33 -6.37 1.23 -7.71
CA CYS A 33 -6.60 2.64 -8.04
C CYS A 33 -7.23 2.78 -9.43
N SER A 34 -6.78 1.97 -10.40
CA SER A 34 -7.29 2.03 -11.77
C SER A 34 -8.71 1.47 -11.95
N GLU A 35 -9.17 0.60 -11.03
CA GLU A 35 -10.51 -0.02 -11.01
C GLU A 35 -11.54 0.81 -10.23
N ILE A 36 -11.11 1.51 -9.17
CA ILE A 36 -12.01 2.31 -8.32
C ILE A 36 -12.40 3.64 -8.97
N PHE A 37 -11.52 4.25 -9.78
CA PHE A 37 -11.74 5.62 -10.27
C PHE A 37 -12.44 5.67 -11.64
N PRO A 38 -13.45 6.56 -11.82
CA PRO A 38 -14.13 6.75 -13.09
C PRO A 38 -13.19 7.28 -14.18
N THR A 39 -13.40 6.84 -15.42
CA THR A 39 -12.57 7.17 -16.60
C THR A 39 -12.35 8.66 -16.81
N ARG A 40 -13.29 9.52 -16.40
CA ARG A 40 -13.19 10.98 -16.59
C ARG A 40 -12.21 11.68 -15.65
N THR A 41 -11.92 11.13 -14.46
CA THR A 41 -11.00 11.74 -13.47
C THR A 41 -9.86 10.81 -13.05
N ARG A 42 -9.80 9.59 -13.60
CA ARG A 42 -8.78 8.57 -13.32
C ARG A 42 -7.35 9.12 -13.36
N GLY A 43 -7.01 9.95 -14.34
CA GLY A 43 -5.67 10.54 -14.46
C GLY A 43 -5.26 11.37 -13.22
N LEU A 44 -6.16 12.21 -12.72
CA LEU A 44 -5.90 13.06 -11.55
C LEU A 44 -5.85 12.22 -10.26
N CYS A 45 -6.76 11.27 -10.11
CA CYS A 45 -6.78 10.40 -8.93
C CYS A 45 -5.54 9.52 -8.84
N ILE A 46 -5.09 8.93 -9.96
CA ILE A 46 -3.84 8.16 -10.01
C ILE A 46 -2.63 9.05 -9.67
N ALA A 47 -2.58 10.30 -10.14
CA ALA A 47 -1.52 11.22 -9.80
C ALA A 47 -1.46 11.53 -8.29
N ILE A 48 -2.61 11.71 -7.64
CA ILE A 48 -2.69 11.93 -6.18
C ILE A 48 -2.24 10.67 -5.42
N CYS A 49 -2.67 9.48 -5.86
CA CYS A 49 -2.22 8.21 -5.27
C CYS A 49 -0.70 8.01 -5.41
N ALA A 50 -0.16 8.32 -6.59
CA ALA A 50 1.29 8.27 -6.83
C ALA A 50 2.03 9.26 -5.92
N LEU A 51 1.53 10.49 -5.77
CA LEU A 51 2.12 11.49 -4.88
C LEU A 51 2.12 11.01 -3.42
N ALA A 52 1.02 10.44 -2.94
CA ALA A 52 0.95 9.88 -1.59
C ALA A 52 1.95 8.72 -1.40
N PHE A 53 2.07 7.83 -2.39
CA PHE A 53 3.06 6.75 -2.38
C PHE A 53 4.50 7.29 -2.31
N TRP A 54 4.83 8.29 -3.14
CA TRP A 54 6.14 8.92 -3.15
C TRP A 54 6.46 9.65 -1.84
N VAL A 55 5.49 10.37 -1.27
CA VAL A 55 5.65 11.04 0.04
C VAL A 55 5.93 10.01 1.14
N GLY A 56 5.19 8.90 1.17
CA GLY A 56 5.45 7.80 2.10
C GLY A 56 6.87 7.22 1.94
N ASN A 57 7.31 7.03 0.70
CA ASN A 57 8.65 6.54 0.38
C ASN A 57 9.75 7.49 0.87
N ILE A 58 9.54 8.80 0.67
CA ILE A 58 10.44 9.85 1.16
C ILE A 58 10.53 9.82 2.68
N ILE A 59 9.39 9.78 3.38
CA ILE A 59 9.35 9.72 4.85
C ILE A 59 10.15 8.51 5.35
N VAL A 60 9.88 7.32 4.80
CA VAL A 60 10.60 6.10 5.19
C VAL A 60 12.10 6.22 4.92
N THR A 61 12.48 6.77 3.77
CA THR A 61 13.89 6.96 3.37
C THR A 61 14.62 7.92 4.33
N TYR A 62 13.98 8.98 4.80
CA TYR A 62 14.57 9.90 5.76
C TYR A 62 14.55 9.39 7.21
N THR A 63 13.50 8.68 7.61
CA THR A 63 13.36 8.13 8.96
C THR A 63 14.30 6.95 9.20
N LEU A 64 14.56 6.10 8.19
CA LEU A 64 15.46 4.95 8.28
C LEU A 64 16.86 5.27 8.86
N PRO A 65 17.66 6.20 8.29
CA PRO A 65 19.00 6.48 8.79
C PRO A 65 19.00 7.10 10.19
N VAL A 66 17.98 7.91 10.52
CA VAL A 66 17.83 8.53 11.85
C VAL A 66 17.54 7.45 12.91
N MET A 67 16.64 6.53 12.61
CA MET A 67 16.23 5.48 13.54
C MET A 67 17.32 4.40 13.67
N LEU A 68 18.07 4.13 12.59
CA LEU A 68 19.21 3.20 12.58
C LEU A 68 20.35 3.68 13.49
N LYS A 69 20.58 5.00 13.54
CA LYS A 69 21.61 5.61 14.40
C LYS A 69 21.23 5.61 15.88
N SER A 70 19.95 5.65 16.21
CA SER A 70 19.48 5.80 17.60
C SER A 70 19.11 4.48 18.30
N VAL A 71 18.52 3.51 17.59
CA VAL A 71 17.92 2.30 18.19
C VAL A 71 18.63 1.01 17.74
N GLY A 72 19.49 1.09 16.72
CA GLY A 72 20.17 -0.05 16.13
C GLY A 72 19.28 -0.89 15.21
N LEU A 73 19.88 -1.82 14.45
CA LEU A 73 19.20 -2.62 13.42
C LEU A 73 17.94 -3.33 13.98
N ALA A 74 18.06 -4.04 15.10
CA ALA A 74 16.97 -4.86 15.62
C ALA A 74 15.71 -4.05 16.00
N GLY A 75 15.87 -2.85 16.57
CA GLY A 75 14.74 -2.00 16.95
C GLY A 75 14.05 -1.34 15.75
N VAL A 76 14.80 -1.01 14.70
CA VAL A 76 14.24 -0.46 13.47
C VAL A 76 13.41 -1.52 12.74
N PHE A 77 13.96 -2.72 12.56
CA PHE A 77 13.26 -3.81 11.87
C PHE A 77 11.97 -4.24 12.60
N SER A 78 11.96 -4.23 13.94
CA SER A 78 10.76 -4.56 14.71
C SER A 78 9.67 -3.48 14.61
N MET A 79 10.03 -2.19 14.63
CA MET A 79 9.07 -1.10 14.38
C MET A 79 8.44 -1.18 12.99
N TYR A 80 9.24 -1.41 11.94
CA TYR A 80 8.72 -1.59 10.59
C TYR A 80 7.86 -2.86 10.48
N ALA A 81 8.22 -3.95 11.17
CA ALA A 81 7.38 -5.15 11.22
C ALA A 81 6.00 -4.87 11.83
N VAL A 82 5.92 -4.09 12.92
CA VAL A 82 4.64 -3.67 13.51
C VAL A 82 3.81 -2.85 12.52
N VAL A 83 4.42 -1.90 11.82
CA VAL A 83 3.74 -1.09 10.79
C VAL A 83 3.22 -1.97 9.64
N CYS A 84 3.99 -2.99 9.22
CA CYS A 84 3.54 -3.96 8.22
C CYS A 84 2.32 -4.77 8.70
N VAL A 85 2.31 -5.23 9.95
CA VAL A 85 1.17 -5.97 10.52
C VAL A 85 -0.08 -5.08 10.61
N VAL A 86 0.06 -3.84 11.07
CA VAL A 86 -1.04 -2.88 11.12
C VAL A 86 -1.57 -2.59 9.72
N SER A 87 -0.68 -2.43 8.74
CA SER A 87 -1.06 -2.23 7.34
C SER A 87 -1.80 -3.43 6.77
N TRP A 88 -1.37 -4.65 7.09
CA TRP A 88 -2.04 -5.88 6.66
C TRP A 88 -3.46 -5.98 7.26
N VAL A 89 -3.62 -5.71 8.55
CA VAL A 89 -4.94 -5.68 9.20
C VAL A 89 -5.84 -4.62 8.58
N PHE A 90 -5.30 -3.43 8.28
CA PHE A 90 -6.04 -2.38 7.60
C PHE A 90 -6.50 -2.83 6.20
N VAL A 91 -5.62 -3.44 5.41
CA VAL A 91 -5.98 -3.97 4.09
C VAL A 91 -7.08 -5.03 4.22
N PHE A 92 -6.94 -5.96 5.16
CA PHE A 92 -7.92 -7.04 5.36
C PHE A 92 -9.32 -6.54 5.77
N LEU A 93 -9.40 -5.46 6.57
CA LEU A 93 -10.67 -4.94 7.08
C LEU A 93 -11.29 -3.83 6.21
N LYS A 94 -10.46 -3.02 5.54
CA LYS A 94 -10.90 -1.78 4.87
C LYS A 94 -10.80 -1.80 3.36
N VAL A 95 -10.07 -2.74 2.75
CA VAL A 95 -10.02 -2.87 1.29
C VAL A 95 -11.10 -3.87 0.87
N PRO A 96 -12.28 -3.41 0.38
CA PRO A 96 -13.25 -4.30 -0.21
C PRO A 96 -12.65 -4.92 -1.48
N GLU A 97 -12.79 -6.24 -1.65
CA GLU A 97 -12.42 -6.95 -2.87
C GLU A 97 -13.16 -6.31 -4.06
N THR A 98 -12.43 -5.59 -4.92
CA THR A 98 -12.97 -5.03 -6.18
C THR A 98 -12.95 -6.03 -7.33
N LYS A 99 -12.36 -7.22 -7.12
CA LYS A 99 -12.16 -8.23 -8.15
C LYS A 99 -13.51 -8.72 -8.70
N GLY A 100 -13.79 -8.36 -9.95
CA GLY A 100 -14.96 -8.84 -10.69
C GLY A 100 -16.21 -7.95 -10.59
N MET A 101 -16.14 -6.78 -9.97
CA MET A 101 -17.24 -5.81 -10.05
C MET A 101 -17.11 -4.92 -11.30
N PRO A 102 -18.17 -4.79 -12.12
CA PRO A 102 -18.15 -3.88 -13.26
C PRO A 102 -17.98 -2.43 -12.79
N LEU A 103 -17.11 -1.68 -13.46
CA LEU A 103 -16.77 -0.28 -13.19
C LEU A 103 -17.99 0.62 -12.98
N GLU A 104 -19.09 0.34 -13.68
CA GLU A 104 -20.36 1.09 -13.60
C GLU A 104 -21.04 0.99 -12.23
N VAL A 105 -20.97 -0.17 -11.56
CA VAL A 105 -21.61 -0.37 -10.25
C VAL A 105 -20.85 0.36 -9.14
N ILE A 106 -19.52 0.47 -9.26
CA ILE A 106 -18.69 1.21 -8.29
C ILE A 106 -18.96 2.72 -8.41
N THR A 107 -19.11 3.24 -9.63
CA THR A 107 -19.49 4.64 -9.85
C THR A 107 -20.91 4.94 -9.37
N ASP A 108 -21.85 4.01 -9.52
CA ASP A 108 -23.22 4.18 -9.02
C ASP A 108 -23.28 4.08 -7.48
N PHE A 109 -22.52 3.19 -6.84
CA PHE A 109 -22.42 3.15 -5.38
C PHE A 109 -21.84 4.44 -4.80
N PHE A 110 -20.78 4.99 -5.41
CA PHE A 110 -20.20 6.26 -4.96
C PHE A 110 -21.07 7.48 -5.30
N SER A 111 -21.81 7.46 -6.41
CA SER A 111 -22.72 8.56 -6.77
C SER A 111 -23.96 8.60 -5.86
N LEU A 112 -24.44 7.45 -5.40
CA LEU A 112 -25.50 7.33 -4.39
C LEU A 112 -25.02 7.82 -3.01
N GLY A 113 -23.78 7.49 -2.62
CA GLY A 113 -23.16 8.02 -1.40
C GLY A 113 -22.95 9.54 -1.44
N ALA A 114 -22.53 10.09 -2.59
CA ALA A 114 -22.40 11.54 -2.79
C ALA A 114 -23.76 12.25 -2.76
N LYS A 115 -24.80 11.65 -3.34
CA LYS A 115 -26.19 12.17 -3.25
C LYS A 115 -26.73 12.15 -1.81
N GLN A 116 -26.45 11.11 -1.02
CA GLN A 116 -26.84 11.06 0.40
C GLN A 116 -26.06 12.07 1.26
N ALA A 117 -24.76 12.25 1.03
CA ALA A 117 -23.96 13.25 1.73
C ALA A 117 -24.41 14.69 1.41
N ALA A 118 -24.81 14.96 0.16
CA ALA A 118 -25.39 16.24 -0.24
C ALA A 118 -26.79 16.45 0.37
N ALA A 119 -27.62 15.40 0.47
CA ALA A 119 -28.94 15.47 1.09
C ALA A 119 -28.88 15.70 2.61
N SER A 120 -27.87 15.16 3.30
CA SER A 120 -27.67 15.39 4.74
C SER A 120 -27.16 16.79 5.08
N LYS A 121 -26.54 17.50 4.13
CA LYS A 121 -26.00 18.86 4.33
C LYS A 121 -27.04 19.96 4.07
N SER A 122 -28.24 19.58 3.60
CA SER A 122 -29.36 20.47 3.28
C SER A 122 -30.47 20.46 4.35
N LYS A 123 -30.26 19.81 5.50
CA LYS A 123 -31.17 19.80 6.64
C LYS A 123 -30.46 20.39 7.86
#